data_AF-A0AAW1PBV9-F1
#
_entry.id   AF-A0AAW1PBV9-F1
#
_cell.length_a   1.000
_cell.length_b   1.000
_cell.length_c   1.000
_cell.angle_alpha   90.00
_cell.angle_beta   90.00
_cell.angle_gamma   90.00
#
_symmetry.space_group_name_H-M   'P 1'
#
loop_
_entity.id
_entity.type
_entity.pdbx_description
1 polymer ?
#
loop_
_entity_poly.entity_id
_entity_poly.type
_entity_poly.pdbx_seq_one_letter_code
_entity_poly.pdbx_strand_id
1 'polypeptide(L)'
;MSPGFFGRHGNVYIYVPNLIGYTRVATSMLAFALAPSRPLACVAAYFLGFVADELDGRYARKLGQTSTLGVVLDMVTDRLSTAGLLSILCMQYAPDKAQARCAAASNSSTLLRLLCLAADWWYMAFLTLLILDIFSHWFQMYSTLVDGKETHKDITSQSAVVRFYYSNRIFMGFCCVSCEVLYLTVYLLSWTHTPAMQPYAAVLRLVALGALPGVLVKQITNYVQLTGAMQALVHYDQQADSKRTQGGNHNLAKKSG
;
A
#
# COMPACT_ATOMS: atom_id res chain seq x y z
N MET A 1 16.07 -33.01 18.62
CA MET A 1 14.67 -32.54 18.67
C MET A 1 14.39 -31.79 17.38
N SER A 2 13.47 -32.26 16.54
CA SER A 2 12.99 -31.46 15.42
C SER A 2 12.49 -30.13 15.97
N PRO A 3 12.87 -28.98 15.39
CA PRO A 3 12.36 -27.70 15.85
C PRO A 3 10.82 -27.77 15.83
N GLY A 4 10.20 -27.54 16.98
CA GLY A 4 8.74 -27.53 17.09
C GLY A 4 8.14 -26.47 16.18
N PHE A 5 6.81 -26.43 16.06
CA PHE A 5 6.08 -25.49 15.19
C PHE A 5 6.50 -24.00 15.37
N PHE A 6 6.86 -23.60 16.59
CA PHE A 6 7.34 -22.25 16.90
C PHE A 6 8.82 -22.00 16.57
N GLY A 7 9.55 -23.04 16.17
CA GLY A 7 10.94 -22.96 15.74
C GLY A 7 11.06 -22.86 14.22
N ARG A 8 12.27 -22.57 13.74
CA ARG A 8 12.57 -22.56 12.31
C ARG A 8 12.60 -23.99 11.78
N HIS A 9 11.78 -24.29 10.78
CA HIS A 9 11.65 -25.64 10.21
C HIS A 9 11.53 -25.58 8.69
N GLY A 10 11.76 -26.71 7.99
CA GLY A 10 11.84 -26.74 6.53
C GLY A 10 10.57 -26.32 5.79
N ASN A 11 9.39 -26.46 6.41
CA ASN A 11 8.13 -26.03 5.81
C ASN A 11 7.87 -24.54 6.06
N VAL A 12 8.31 -23.68 5.15
CA VAL A 12 8.13 -22.22 5.26
C VAL A 12 6.66 -21.80 5.17
N TYR A 13 5.80 -22.54 4.47
CA TYR A 13 4.39 -22.20 4.28
C TYR A 13 3.60 -22.10 5.58
N ILE A 14 3.98 -22.87 6.59
CA ILE A 14 3.28 -22.93 7.88
C ILE A 14 3.97 -22.12 8.99
N TYR A 15 4.93 -21.27 8.63
CA TYR A 15 5.47 -20.31 9.60
C TYR A 15 4.34 -19.47 10.18
N VAL A 16 4.39 -19.22 11.49
CA VAL A 16 3.42 -18.39 12.21
C VAL A 16 3.15 -17.06 11.49
N PRO A 17 4.16 -16.27 11.06
CA PRO A 17 3.91 -15.05 10.29
C PRO A 17 3.16 -15.29 8.98
N ASN A 18 3.44 -16.38 8.26
CA ASN A 18 2.78 -16.66 6.98
C ASN A 18 1.31 -17.07 7.17
N LEU A 19 1.00 -17.82 8.23
CA LEU A 19 -0.38 -18.14 8.61
C LEU A 19 -1.18 -16.89 9.00
N ILE A 20 -0.55 -15.94 9.68
CA ILE A 20 -1.15 -14.63 9.98
C ILE A 20 -1.40 -13.88 8.67
N GLY A 21 -0.45 -13.88 7.73
CA GLY A 21 -0.63 -13.32 6.39
C GLY A 21 -1.79 -13.94 5.61
N TYR A 22 -2.00 -15.26 5.69
CA TYR A 22 -3.18 -15.91 5.09
C TYR A 22 -4.49 -15.51 5.77
N THR A 23 -4.46 -15.35 7.10
CA THR A 23 -5.61 -14.86 7.88
C THR A 23 -5.98 -13.44 7.44
N ARG A 24 -4.99 -12.59 7.19
CA ARG A 24 -5.19 -11.24 6.64
C ARG A 24 -5.94 -11.28 5.31
N VAL A 25 -5.51 -12.13 4.36
CA VAL A 25 -6.22 -12.31 3.08
C VAL A 25 -7.68 -12.69 3.32
N ALA A 26 -7.95 -13.67 4.18
CA ALA A 26 -9.30 -14.09 4.50
C ALA A 26 -10.14 -12.97 5.12
N THR A 27 -9.57 -12.18 6.04
CA THR A 27 -10.26 -11.04 6.65
C THR A 27 -10.54 -9.91 5.67
N SER A 28 -9.63 -9.65 4.71
CA SER A 28 -9.86 -8.66 3.64
C SER A 28 -10.98 -9.12 2.71
N MET A 29 -10.99 -10.40 2.31
CA MET A 29 -12.09 -10.98 1.50
C MET A 29 -13.42 -10.90 2.24
N LEU A 30 -13.43 -11.18 3.55
CA LEU A 30 -14.62 -11.03 4.39
C LEU A 30 -15.08 -9.57 4.47
N ALA A 31 -14.16 -8.63 4.66
CA ALA A 31 -14.49 -7.20 4.68
C ALA A 31 -15.17 -6.79 3.36
N PHE A 32 -14.62 -7.21 2.21
CA PHE A 32 -15.18 -6.89 0.91
C PHE A 32 -16.55 -7.53 0.67
N ALA A 33 -16.76 -8.76 1.14
CA ALA A 33 -18.06 -9.42 1.06
C ALA A 33 -19.12 -8.74 1.94
N LEU A 34 -18.72 -8.13 3.08
CA LEU A 34 -19.61 -7.42 3.99
C LEU A 34 -19.86 -5.97 3.59
N ALA A 35 -18.98 -5.39 2.78
CA ALA A 35 -19.00 -3.99 2.38
C ALA A 35 -20.35 -3.46 1.82
N PRO A 36 -21.12 -4.21 1.01
CA PRO A 36 -22.39 -3.70 0.48
C PRO A 36 -23.58 -3.81 1.45
N SER A 37 -23.47 -4.54 2.56
CA SER A 37 -24.62 -4.83 3.43
C SER A 37 -24.43 -4.41 4.89
N ARG A 38 -23.20 -4.44 5.41
CA ARG A 38 -22.90 -4.21 6.83
C ARG A 38 -21.64 -3.37 6.99
N PRO A 39 -21.73 -2.02 6.93
CA PRO A 39 -20.55 -1.16 6.92
C PRO A 39 -19.66 -1.28 8.15
N LEU A 40 -20.25 -1.37 9.34
CA LEU A 40 -19.46 -1.51 10.58
C LEU A 40 -18.74 -2.86 10.67
N ALA A 41 -19.38 -3.94 10.19
CA ALA A 41 -18.76 -5.26 10.15
C ALA A 41 -17.63 -5.33 9.11
N CYS A 42 -17.78 -4.63 7.97
CA CYS A 42 -16.71 -4.44 7.00
C CYS A 42 -15.50 -3.73 7.63
N VAL A 43 -15.71 -2.61 8.33
CA VAL A 43 -14.63 -1.88 9.00
C VAL A 43 -13.97 -2.73 10.08
N ALA A 44 -14.74 -3.48 10.87
CA ALA A 44 -14.19 -4.38 11.89
C ALA A 44 -13.34 -5.49 11.27
N ALA A 45 -13.82 -6.14 10.21
CA ALA A 45 -13.06 -7.19 9.51
C ALA A 45 -11.78 -6.64 8.87
N TYR A 46 -11.84 -5.45 8.27
CA TYR A 46 -10.67 -4.79 7.69
C TYR A 46 -9.65 -4.41 8.78
N PHE A 47 -10.11 -3.89 9.91
CA PHE A 47 -9.26 -3.57 11.05
C PHE A 47 -8.57 -4.80 11.64
N LEU A 48 -9.24 -5.96 11.67
CA LEU A 48 -8.60 -7.23 12.07
C LEU A 48 -7.45 -7.59 11.12
N GLY A 49 -7.61 -7.39 9.81
CA GLY A 49 -6.54 -7.56 8.83
C GLY A 49 -5.37 -6.60 9.05
N PHE A 50 -5.65 -5.34 9.39
CA PHE A 50 -4.62 -4.35 9.75
C PHE A 50 -3.85 -4.73 11.03
N VAL A 51 -4.53 -5.29 12.03
CA VAL A 51 -3.85 -5.81 13.23
C VAL A 51 -2.99 -7.03 12.91
N ALA A 52 -3.46 -7.90 12.00
CA ALA A 52 -2.72 -9.08 11.57
C ALA A 52 -1.36 -8.72 10.91
N ASP A 53 -1.32 -7.68 10.08
CA ASP A 53 -0.10 -7.12 9.47
C ASP A 53 0.98 -6.80 10.53
N GLU A 54 0.65 -6.00 11.54
CA GLU A 54 1.61 -5.66 12.58
C GLU A 54 2.05 -6.89 13.39
N LEU A 55 1.18 -7.88 13.56
CA LEU A 55 1.48 -9.12 14.27
C LEU A 55 2.41 -10.03 13.49
N ASP A 56 2.23 -10.18 12.17
CA ASP A 56 3.08 -11.08 11.38
C ASP A 56 4.56 -10.67 11.47
N GLY A 57 4.88 -9.38 11.37
CA GLY A 57 6.23 -8.87 11.46
C GLY A 57 6.82 -9.05 12.85
N ARG A 58 6.00 -8.86 13.90
CA ARG A 58 6.42 -9.08 15.30
C ARG A 58 6.76 -10.55 15.54
N TYR A 59 5.89 -11.47 15.10
CA TYR A 59 6.12 -12.90 15.28
C TYR A 59 7.27 -13.42 14.41
N ALA A 60 7.44 -12.91 13.18
CA ALA A 60 8.59 -13.23 12.34
C ALA A 60 9.93 -12.92 13.04
N ARG A 61 10.03 -11.75 13.68
CA ARG A 61 11.22 -11.33 14.44
C ARG A 61 11.40 -12.11 15.73
N LYS A 62 10.32 -12.32 16.50
CA LYS A 62 10.36 -13.02 17.79
C LYS A 62 10.70 -14.51 17.66
N LEU A 63 10.23 -15.16 16.61
CA LEU A 63 10.41 -16.60 16.39
C LEU A 63 11.57 -16.93 15.42
N GLY A 64 12.26 -15.92 14.87
CA GLY A 64 13.32 -16.14 13.88
C GLY A 64 12.83 -16.79 12.57
N GLN A 65 11.54 -16.60 12.25
CA GLN A 65 10.84 -17.16 11.09
C GLN A 65 10.74 -16.15 9.93
N THR A 66 11.71 -15.25 9.80
CA THR A 66 11.82 -14.36 8.63
C THR A 66 12.10 -15.18 7.37
N SER A 67 11.33 -14.92 6.31
CA SER A 67 11.42 -15.63 5.04
C SER A 67 11.11 -14.71 3.86
N THR A 68 11.70 -14.98 2.70
CA THR A 68 11.41 -14.25 1.46
C THR A 68 9.94 -14.36 1.08
N LEU A 69 9.33 -15.54 1.28
CA LEU A 69 7.89 -15.73 1.08
C LEU A 69 7.08 -14.78 1.96
N GLY A 70 7.40 -14.68 3.25
CA GLY A 70 6.69 -13.78 4.18
C GLY A 70 6.83 -12.32 3.80
N VAL A 71 8.01 -11.87 3.36
CA VAL A 71 8.23 -10.50 2.89
C VAL A 71 7.39 -10.18 1.64
N VAL A 72 7.33 -11.10 0.67
CA VAL A 72 6.51 -10.91 -0.53
C VAL A 72 5.01 -10.98 -0.18
N LEU A 73 4.61 -11.92 0.68
CA LEU A 73 3.23 -12.08 1.12
C LEU A 73 2.72 -10.83 1.83
N ASP A 74 3.47 -10.29 2.79
CA ASP A 74 3.14 -9.03 3.48
C ASP A 74 2.93 -7.89 2.46
N MET A 75 3.92 -7.65 1.61
CA MET A 75 3.86 -6.58 0.62
C MET A 75 2.67 -6.73 -0.34
N VAL A 76 2.39 -7.93 -0.84
CA VAL A 76 1.29 -8.16 -1.79
C VAL A 76 -0.06 -8.02 -1.09
N THR A 77 -0.23 -8.57 0.11
CA THR A 77 -1.51 -8.58 0.81
C THR A 77 -1.94 -7.20 1.30
N ASP A 78 -0.99 -6.36 1.69
CA ASP A 78 -1.24 -4.96 2.02
C ASP A 78 -1.83 -4.19 0.83
N ARG A 79 -1.17 -4.27 -0.32
CA ARG A 79 -1.54 -3.52 -1.53
C ARG A 79 -2.85 -4.02 -2.11
N LEU A 80 -3.10 -5.34 -2.06
CA LEU A 80 -4.38 -5.93 -2.45
C LEU A 80 -5.52 -5.48 -1.53
N SER A 81 -5.27 -5.32 -0.23
CA SER A 81 -6.29 -4.88 0.73
C SER A 81 -6.70 -3.43 0.44
N THR A 82 -5.72 -2.53 0.27
CA THR A 82 -5.97 -1.13 -0.08
C THR A 82 -6.63 -1.01 -1.46
N ALA A 83 -6.18 -1.79 -2.46
CA ALA A 83 -6.77 -1.81 -3.80
C ALA A 83 -8.24 -2.27 -3.79
N GLY A 84 -8.56 -3.30 -3.02
CA GLY A 84 -9.94 -3.79 -2.86
C GLY A 84 -10.83 -2.77 -2.16
N LEU A 85 -10.34 -2.11 -1.10
CA LEU A 85 -11.07 -1.04 -0.42
C LEU A 85 -11.35 0.14 -1.35
N LEU A 86 -10.35 0.56 -2.14
CA LEU A 86 -10.55 1.59 -3.17
C LEU A 86 -11.57 1.14 -4.20
N SER A 87 -11.50 -0.09 -4.71
CA SER A 87 -12.47 -0.62 -5.67
C SER A 87 -13.92 -0.56 -5.16
N ILE A 88 -14.13 -0.85 -3.87
CA ILE A 88 -15.44 -0.71 -3.21
C ILE A 88 -15.88 0.74 -3.16
N LEU A 89 -14.97 1.67 -2.83
CA LEU A 89 -15.26 3.10 -2.87
C LEU A 89 -15.71 3.53 -4.27
N CYS A 90 -15.07 3.04 -5.33
CA CYS A 90 -15.46 3.32 -6.72
C CYS A 90 -16.90 2.89 -6.98
N MET A 91 -17.27 1.68 -6.56
CA MET A 91 -18.64 1.16 -6.72
C MET A 91 -19.68 1.94 -5.92
N GLN A 92 -19.27 2.53 -4.80
CA GLN A 92 -20.16 3.25 -3.89
C GLN A 92 -20.33 4.73 -4.27
N TYR A 93 -19.32 5.32 -4.89
CA TYR A 93 -19.29 6.69 -5.39
C TYR A 93 -19.48 6.81 -6.91
N ALA A 94 -19.79 5.71 -7.60
CA ALA A 94 -20.05 5.68 -9.03
C ALA A 94 -21.02 6.80 -9.47
N PRO A 95 -20.78 7.42 -10.66
CA PRO A 95 -21.46 8.63 -11.13
C PRO A 95 -22.99 8.51 -11.09
N ASP A 96 -23.57 7.36 -11.43
CA ASP A 96 -25.02 7.13 -11.39
C ASP A 96 -25.61 7.32 -9.99
N LYS A 97 -24.89 6.83 -8.95
CA LYS A 97 -25.30 6.98 -7.55
C LYS A 97 -25.00 8.37 -7.01
N ALA A 98 -23.91 9.00 -7.48
CA ALA A 98 -23.63 10.40 -7.16
C ALA A 98 -24.73 11.31 -7.70
N GLN A 99 -25.12 11.13 -8.97
CA GLN A 99 -26.15 11.89 -9.66
C GLN A 99 -27.55 11.70 -9.02
N ALA A 100 -27.87 10.48 -8.56
CA ALA A 100 -29.09 10.22 -7.78
C ALA A 100 -29.11 10.95 -6.42
N ARG A 101 -27.97 11.07 -5.72
CA ARG A 101 -27.86 11.85 -4.46
C ARG A 101 -28.02 13.35 -4.73
N CYS A 102 -27.44 13.85 -5.83
CA CYS A 102 -27.55 15.27 -6.21
C CYS A 102 -28.97 15.61 -6.73
N ALA A 103 -29.72 14.64 -7.26
CA ALA A 103 -31.13 14.78 -7.62
C ALA A 103 -32.08 14.77 -6.40
N ALA A 104 -31.76 13.99 -5.37
CA ALA A 104 -32.49 14.00 -4.09
C ALA A 104 -32.28 15.29 -3.28
N ALA A 105 -31.17 16.00 -3.49
CA ALA A 105 -30.91 17.35 -2.97
C ALA A 105 -31.67 18.41 -3.79
N SER A 106 -33.01 18.35 -3.74
CA SER A 106 -33.95 19.08 -4.61
C SER A 106 -33.86 20.61 -4.63
N ASN A 107 -33.04 21.29 -3.80
CA ASN A 107 -33.05 22.77 -3.70
C ASN A 107 -31.66 23.43 -3.63
N SER A 108 -30.57 22.76 -4.00
CA SER A 108 -29.22 23.34 -3.81
C SER A 108 -28.50 23.65 -5.13
N SER A 109 -28.20 24.95 -5.27
CA SER A 109 -27.28 25.67 -6.17
C SER A 109 -26.38 24.85 -7.12
N THR A 110 -26.16 25.39 -8.33
CA THR A 110 -25.21 24.96 -9.37
C THR A 110 -23.83 24.53 -8.83
N LEU A 111 -23.42 25.09 -7.69
CA LEU A 111 -22.21 24.73 -6.94
C LEU A 111 -22.19 23.27 -6.46
N LEU A 112 -23.31 22.73 -5.97
CA LEU A 112 -23.41 21.34 -5.53
C LEU A 112 -23.27 20.39 -6.72
N ARG A 113 -23.82 20.74 -7.88
CA ARG A 113 -23.67 19.97 -9.12
C ARG A 113 -22.24 20.00 -9.66
N LEU A 114 -21.56 21.15 -9.57
CA LEU A 114 -20.12 21.26 -9.89
C LEU A 114 -19.24 20.47 -8.91
N LEU A 115 -19.59 20.44 -7.62
CA LEU A 115 -18.94 19.59 -6.63
C LEU A 115 -19.20 18.09 -6.89
N CYS A 116 -20.38 17.72 -7.38
CA CYS A 116 -20.69 16.34 -7.81
C CYS A 116 -19.89 15.94 -9.06
N LEU A 117 -19.74 16.82 -10.05
CA LEU A 117 -18.87 16.58 -11.22
C LEU A 117 -17.39 16.57 -10.84
N ALA A 118 -16.99 17.41 -9.88
CA ALA A 118 -15.67 17.32 -9.28
C ALA A 118 -15.49 15.98 -8.56
N ALA A 119 -16.56 15.42 -7.95
CA ALA A 119 -16.57 14.12 -7.27
C ALA A 119 -16.15 12.95 -8.18
N ASP A 120 -16.47 13.01 -9.48
CA ASP A 120 -16.08 11.99 -10.47
C ASP A 120 -14.56 11.91 -10.67
N TRP A 121 -13.83 13.02 -10.46
CA TRP A 121 -12.37 13.06 -10.56
C TRP A 121 -11.65 12.47 -9.34
N TRP A 122 -12.30 12.40 -8.18
CA TRP A 122 -11.67 11.85 -6.97
C TRP A 122 -11.38 10.37 -7.14
N TYR A 123 -12.27 9.64 -7.83
CA TYR A 123 -12.03 8.24 -8.17
C TYR A 123 -10.75 8.07 -8.99
N MET A 124 -10.60 8.83 -10.08
CA MET A 124 -9.42 8.76 -10.94
C MET A 124 -8.16 9.17 -10.20
N ALA A 125 -8.26 10.15 -9.30
CA ALA A 125 -7.16 10.54 -8.42
C ALA A 125 -6.75 9.39 -7.49
N PHE A 126 -7.70 8.77 -6.77
CA PHE A 126 -7.40 7.63 -5.89
C PHE A 126 -6.81 6.44 -6.64
N LEU A 127 -7.33 6.13 -7.83
CA LEU A 127 -6.79 5.07 -8.68
C LEU A 127 -5.35 5.40 -9.12
N THR A 128 -5.07 6.65 -9.49
CA THR A 128 -3.72 7.08 -9.85
C THR A 128 -2.76 6.98 -8.66
N LEU A 129 -3.19 7.35 -7.45
CA LEU A 129 -2.40 7.20 -6.24
C LEU A 129 -2.11 5.73 -5.90
N LEU A 130 -3.08 4.84 -6.07
CA LEU A 130 -2.91 3.39 -5.89
C LEU A 130 -1.90 2.83 -6.90
N ILE A 131 -2.03 3.21 -8.17
CA ILE A 131 -1.08 2.81 -9.22
C ILE A 131 0.32 3.26 -8.83
N LEU A 132 0.49 4.52 -8.40
CA LEU A 132 1.79 5.03 -7.97
C LEU A 132 2.37 4.22 -6.80
N ASP A 133 1.56 3.87 -5.79
CA ASP A 133 2.01 3.05 -4.65
C ASP A 133 2.47 1.65 -5.10
N ILE A 134 1.65 0.94 -5.88
CA ILE A 134 1.97 -0.42 -6.38
C ILE A 134 3.24 -0.38 -7.23
N PHE A 135 3.34 0.56 -8.18
CA PHE A 135 4.51 0.70 -9.04
C PHE A 135 5.77 1.04 -8.24
N SER A 136 5.70 1.99 -7.31
CA SER A 136 6.84 2.39 -6.48
C SER A 136 7.43 1.25 -5.66
N HIS A 137 6.57 0.39 -5.09
CA HIS A 137 7.01 -0.77 -4.34
C HIS A 137 7.52 -1.90 -5.21
N TRP A 138 6.88 -2.16 -6.36
CA TRP A 138 7.32 -3.19 -7.27
C TRP A 138 8.70 -2.89 -7.88
N PHE A 139 8.92 -1.64 -8.32
CA PHE A 139 10.22 -1.19 -8.80
C PHE A 139 11.30 -1.24 -7.71
N GLN A 140 10.96 -0.83 -6.48
CA GLN A 140 11.89 -0.90 -5.36
C GLN A 140 12.26 -2.34 -4.99
N MET A 141 11.31 -3.26 -4.99
CA MET A 141 11.59 -4.68 -4.74
C MET A 141 12.49 -5.24 -5.84
N TYR A 142 12.13 -4.99 -7.10
CA TYR A 142 12.90 -5.48 -8.25
C TYR A 142 14.33 -4.93 -8.27
N SER A 143 14.52 -3.63 -7.98
CA SER A 143 15.85 -3.04 -7.91
C SER A 143 16.71 -3.67 -6.81
N THR A 144 16.13 -3.98 -5.64
CA THR A 144 16.87 -4.68 -4.58
C THR A 144 17.21 -6.13 -4.93
N LEU A 145 16.35 -6.82 -5.67
CA LEU A 145 16.60 -8.20 -6.13
C LEU A 145 17.71 -8.24 -7.17
N VAL A 146 17.69 -7.31 -8.12
CA VAL A 146 18.65 -7.25 -9.23
C VAL A 146 20.01 -6.75 -8.79
N ASP A 147 20.08 -5.78 -7.87
CA ASP A 147 21.37 -5.28 -7.39
C ASP A 147 22.10 -6.34 -6.56
N GLY A 148 21.39 -7.31 -5.94
CA GLY A 148 21.94 -8.54 -5.36
C GLY A 148 23.04 -8.36 -4.30
N LYS A 149 23.33 -7.12 -3.91
CA LYS A 149 24.42 -6.77 -3.00
C LYS A 149 23.92 -6.88 -1.58
N GLU A 150 24.54 -7.81 -0.85
CA GLU A 150 24.77 -7.59 0.56
C GLU A 150 25.43 -6.22 0.74
N THR A 151 24.70 -5.36 1.45
CA THR A 151 25.16 -4.25 2.28
C THR A 151 26.48 -3.59 1.86
N HIS A 152 26.40 -2.29 1.54
CA HIS A 152 27.50 -1.33 1.33
C HIS A 152 27.88 -1.04 -0.13
N LYS A 153 27.04 -0.23 -0.79
CA LYS A 153 27.49 0.95 -1.56
C LYS A 153 26.32 1.90 -1.80
N ASP A 154 26.34 2.97 -1.00
CA ASP A 154 25.62 4.24 -1.13
C ASP A 154 24.10 4.21 -1.37
N ILE A 155 23.35 4.09 -0.27
CA ILE A 155 21.99 4.67 -0.12
C ILE A 155 22.13 6.21 0.07
N THR A 156 22.94 6.86 -0.76
CA THR A 156 23.37 8.27 -0.60
C THR A 156 22.81 9.15 -1.70
N SER A 157 21.64 8.78 -2.23
CA SER A 157 20.89 9.59 -3.19
C SER A 157 19.41 9.71 -2.82
N GLN A 158 19.02 9.39 -1.58
CA GLN A 158 17.67 9.67 -1.10
C GLN A 158 17.63 11.07 -0.47
N SER A 159 16.67 11.87 -0.92
CA SER A 159 16.38 13.19 -0.37
C SER A 159 16.18 13.13 1.15
N ALA A 160 16.52 14.21 1.87
CA ALA A 160 16.45 14.26 3.33
C ALA A 160 15.07 13.85 3.88
N VAL A 161 14.01 14.11 3.10
CA VAL A 161 12.62 13.73 3.40
C VAL A 161 12.44 12.23 3.50
N VAL A 162 12.98 11.45 2.57
CA VAL A 162 12.82 9.99 2.59
C VAL A 162 13.68 9.36 3.68
N ARG A 163 14.86 9.92 3.95
CA ARG A 163 15.69 9.50 5.10
C ARG A 163 14.98 9.77 6.43
N PHE A 164 14.33 10.92 6.59
CA PHE A 164 13.53 11.22 7.77
C PHE A 164 12.33 10.26 7.90
N TYR A 165 11.64 10.01 6.80
CA TYR A 165 10.50 9.09 6.74
C TYR A 165 10.86 7.68 7.23
N TYR A 166 11.97 7.12 6.76
CA TYR A 166 12.42 5.79 7.18
C TYR A 166 13.16 5.77 8.53
N SER A 167 13.79 6.87 8.93
CA SER A 167 14.49 6.98 10.22
C SER A 167 13.51 6.87 11.40
N ASN A 168 12.31 7.44 11.25
CA ASN A 168 11.30 7.45 12.31
C ASN A 168 10.15 6.47 12.01
N ARG A 169 10.22 5.26 12.58
CA ARG A 169 9.18 4.22 12.43
C ARG A 169 7.79 4.69 12.86
N ILE A 170 7.69 5.55 13.87
CA ILE A 170 6.40 6.08 14.35
C ILE A 170 5.79 6.99 13.29
N PHE A 171 6.61 7.83 12.65
CA PHE A 171 6.18 8.73 11.59
C PHE A 171 5.74 7.97 10.32
N MET A 172 6.51 6.96 9.92
CA MET A 172 6.13 6.05 8.83
C MET A 172 4.78 5.38 9.11
N GLY A 173 4.62 4.82 10.32
CA GLY A 173 3.38 4.19 10.77
C GLY A 173 2.20 5.14 10.76
N PHE A 174 2.38 6.39 11.23
CA PHE A 174 1.34 7.43 11.16
C PHE A 174 0.88 7.69 9.73
N CYS A 175 1.80 7.83 8.78
CA CYS A 175 1.45 8.07 7.38
C CYS A 175 0.67 6.89 6.77
N CYS A 176 1.10 5.65 7.02
CA CYS A 176 0.38 4.46 6.54
C CYS A 176 -1.03 4.35 7.17
N VAL A 177 -1.13 4.50 8.49
CA VAL A 177 -2.42 4.49 9.21
C VAL A 177 -3.33 5.60 8.68
N SER A 178 -2.81 6.79 8.40
CA SER A 178 -3.62 7.89 7.88
C SER A 178 -4.24 7.59 6.52
N CYS A 179 -3.53 6.88 5.62
CA CYS A 179 -4.09 6.44 4.34
C CYS A 179 -5.27 5.48 4.55
N GLU A 180 -5.08 4.46 5.36
CA GLU A 180 -6.10 3.46 5.66
C GLU A 180 -7.32 4.10 6.36
N VAL A 181 -7.08 4.98 7.33
CA VAL A 181 -8.12 5.74 8.03
C VAL A 181 -8.89 6.63 7.06
N LEU A 182 -8.21 7.31 6.13
CA LEU A 182 -8.89 8.14 5.13
C LEU A 182 -9.86 7.29 4.30
N TYR A 183 -9.41 6.15 3.76
CA TYR A 183 -10.24 5.31 2.90
C TYR A 183 -11.42 4.70 3.66
N LEU A 184 -11.20 4.18 4.87
CA LEU A 184 -12.28 3.65 5.71
C LEU A 184 -13.28 4.74 6.13
N THR A 185 -12.79 5.95 6.40
CA THR A 185 -13.65 7.08 6.80
C THR A 185 -14.50 7.57 5.62
N VAL A 186 -13.91 7.69 4.43
CA VAL A 186 -14.65 8.00 3.20
C VAL A 186 -15.68 6.89 2.92
N TYR A 187 -15.33 5.63 3.15
CA TYR A 187 -16.26 4.52 3.02
C TYR A 187 -17.46 4.67 3.97
N LEU A 188 -17.22 4.96 5.26
CA LEU A 188 -18.29 5.20 6.24
C LEU A 188 -19.11 6.45 5.93
N LEU A 189 -18.50 7.52 5.40
CA LEU A 189 -19.21 8.72 4.97
C LEU A 189 -20.25 8.40 3.90
N SER A 190 -19.98 7.43 3.02
CA SER A 190 -20.95 7.00 2.01
C SER A 190 -22.24 6.41 2.61
N TRP A 191 -22.19 5.92 3.85
CA TRP A 191 -23.31 5.32 4.58
C TRP A 191 -24.08 6.30 5.49
N THR A 192 -23.65 7.56 5.58
CA THR A 192 -24.28 8.59 6.44
C THR A 192 -25.69 8.99 6.04
N HIS A 193 -26.17 8.54 4.87
CA HIS A 193 -27.57 8.66 4.47
C HIS A 193 -28.51 7.78 5.32
N THR A 194 -27.98 6.76 5.99
CA THR A 194 -28.75 5.90 6.90
C THR A 194 -28.90 6.54 8.28
N PRO A 195 -30.07 6.43 8.96
CA PRO A 195 -30.29 7.04 10.27
C PRO A 195 -29.26 6.63 11.34
N ALA A 196 -28.76 5.40 11.26
CA ALA A 196 -27.76 4.87 12.20
C ALA A 196 -26.38 5.57 12.08
N MET A 197 -26.00 6.02 10.89
CA MET A 197 -24.68 6.62 10.63
C MET A 197 -24.69 8.14 10.56
N GLN A 198 -25.87 8.75 10.37
CA GLN A 198 -26.06 10.20 10.27
C GLN A 198 -25.43 11.00 11.43
N PRO A 199 -25.57 10.63 12.73
CA PRO A 199 -25.01 11.44 13.82
C PRO A 199 -23.47 11.49 13.81
N TYR A 200 -22.81 10.51 13.19
CA TYR A 200 -21.35 10.44 13.12
C TYR A 200 -20.75 11.21 11.94
N ALA A 201 -21.57 11.75 11.03
CA ALA A 201 -21.11 12.36 9.78
C ALA A 201 -20.13 13.53 9.99
N ALA A 202 -20.37 14.38 10.99
CA ALA A 202 -19.49 15.51 11.28
C ALA A 202 -18.11 15.05 11.78
N VAL A 203 -18.09 14.09 12.71
CA VAL A 203 -16.86 13.50 13.25
C VAL A 203 -16.06 12.81 12.14
N LEU A 204 -16.74 12.03 11.29
CA LEU A 204 -16.10 11.35 10.17
C LEU A 204 -15.45 12.34 9.19
N ARG A 205 -16.08 13.49 8.90
CA ARG A 205 -15.46 14.53 8.05
C ARG A 205 -14.19 15.10 8.68
N LEU A 206 -14.19 15.36 9.99
CA LEU A 206 -13.01 15.87 10.70
C LEU A 206 -11.87 14.84 10.70
N VAL A 207 -12.18 13.57 10.92
CA VAL A 207 -11.20 12.47 10.85
C VAL A 207 -10.59 12.37 9.44
N ALA A 208 -11.42 12.45 8.39
CA ALA A 208 -10.94 12.45 7.01
C ALA A 208 -10.00 13.62 6.72
N LEU A 209 -10.36 14.84 7.15
CA LEU A 209 -9.51 16.03 6.99
C LEU A 209 -8.18 15.90 7.76
N GLY A 210 -8.23 15.36 8.99
CA GLY A 210 -7.03 15.12 9.80
C GLY A 210 -6.08 14.06 9.22
N ALA A 211 -6.59 13.15 8.39
CA ALA A 211 -5.79 12.12 7.73
C ALA A 211 -5.07 12.62 6.45
N LEU A 212 -5.55 13.72 5.84
CA LEU A 212 -4.99 14.25 4.59
C LEU A 212 -3.49 14.55 4.64
N PRO A 213 -2.92 15.16 5.71
CA PRO A 213 -1.49 15.45 5.74
C PRO A 213 -0.62 14.20 5.64
N GLY A 214 -0.99 13.12 6.32
CA GLY A 214 -0.23 11.87 6.29
C GLY A 214 -0.33 11.16 4.92
N VAL A 215 -1.51 11.23 4.28
CA VAL A 215 -1.70 10.75 2.91
C VAL A 215 -0.80 11.51 1.94
N LEU A 216 -0.77 12.85 2.02
CA LEU A 216 0.08 13.67 1.15
C LEU A 216 1.57 13.31 1.29
N VAL A 217 2.06 13.17 2.52
CA VAL A 217 3.44 12.74 2.77
C VAL A 217 3.70 11.36 2.18
N LYS A 218 2.79 10.41 2.37
CA LYS A 218 2.91 9.05 1.81
C LYS A 218 3.01 9.09 0.28
N GLN A 219 2.20 9.90 -0.39
CA GLN A 219 2.23 9.99 -1.85
C GLN A 219 3.53 10.64 -2.38
N ILE A 220 4.03 11.66 -1.68
CA ILE A 220 5.35 12.24 -1.99
C ILE A 220 6.44 11.17 -1.84
N THR A 221 6.42 10.40 -0.74
CA THR A 221 7.38 9.33 -0.52
C THR A 221 7.31 8.26 -1.61
N ASN A 222 6.11 7.83 -2.02
CA ASN A 222 5.94 6.85 -3.11
C ASN A 222 6.53 7.34 -4.43
N TYR A 223 6.33 8.61 -4.77
CA TYR A 223 6.94 9.22 -5.97
C TYR A 223 8.48 9.24 -5.90
N VAL A 224 9.04 9.67 -4.77
CA VAL A 224 10.50 9.71 -4.59
C VAL A 224 11.09 8.30 -4.60
N GLN A 225 10.38 7.33 -4.01
CA GLN A 225 10.80 5.93 -4.03
C GLN A 225 10.83 5.35 -5.44
N LEU A 226 9.80 5.63 -6.26
CA LEU A 226 9.76 5.18 -7.65
C LEU A 226 10.94 5.73 -8.45
N THR A 227 11.17 7.05 -8.38
CA THR A 227 12.28 7.70 -9.09
C THR A 227 13.64 7.19 -8.63
N GLY A 228 13.83 7.00 -7.32
CA GLY A 228 15.06 6.41 -6.77
C GLY A 228 15.28 4.96 -7.22
N ALA A 229 14.23 4.14 -7.26
CA ALA A 229 14.31 2.76 -7.73
C ALA A 229 14.65 2.68 -9.22
N MET A 230 14.06 3.55 -10.05
CA MET A 230 14.38 3.63 -11.48
C MET A 230 15.83 4.06 -11.71
N GLN A 231 16.35 5.04 -10.97
CA GLN A 231 17.75 5.45 -11.05
C GLN A 231 18.70 4.30 -10.67
N ALA A 232 18.37 3.53 -9.63
CA ALA A 232 19.16 2.36 -9.24
C ALA A 232 19.24 1.31 -10.36
N LEU A 233 18.12 1.03 -11.05
CA LEU A 233 18.09 0.11 -12.20
C LEU A 233 18.93 0.63 -13.38
N VAL A 234 18.83 1.92 -13.70
CA VAL A 234 19.66 2.52 -14.77
C VAL A 234 21.15 2.39 -14.44
N HIS A 235 21.54 2.62 -13.19
CA HIS A 235 22.94 2.42 -12.77
C HIS A 235 23.39 0.96 -12.83
N TYR A 236 22.50 0.02 -12.53
CA TYR A 236 22.77 -1.40 -12.71
C TYR A 236 23.03 -1.75 -14.18
N ASP A 237 22.19 -1.26 -15.10
CA ASP A 237 22.35 -1.49 -16.54
C ASP A 237 23.67 -0.91 -17.07
N GLN A 238 24.02 0.32 -16.66
CA GLN A 238 25.30 0.95 -17.01
C GLN A 238 26.51 0.13 -16.53
N GLN A 239 26.44 -0.47 -15.34
CA GLN A 239 27.49 -1.35 -14.82
C GLN A 239 27.58 -2.67 -15.61
N ALA A 240 26.44 -3.23 -16.02
CA ALA A 240 26.39 -4.44 -16.82
C ALA A 240 27.01 -4.23 -18.21
N ASP A 241 26.70 -3.11 -18.87
CA ASP A 241 27.23 -2.77 -20.19
C ASP A 241 28.74 -2.47 -20.16
N SER A 242 29.22 -1.81 -19.09
CA SER A 242 30.64 -1.60 -18.87
C SER A 242 31.42 -2.91 -18.78
N LYS A 243 30.87 -3.91 -18.05
CA LYS A 243 31.48 -5.24 -17.92
C LYS A 243 31.47 -6.02 -19.24
N ARG A 244 30.37 -5.94 -20.02
CA ARG A 244 30.28 -6.56 -21.35
C ARG A 244 31.33 -6.00 -22.31
N THR A 245 31.49 -4.68 -22.32
CA THR A 245 32.47 -3.99 -23.17
C THR A 245 33.91 -4.40 -22.81
N GLN A 246 34.24 -4.45 -21.51
CA GLN A 246 35.56 -4.91 -21.05
C GLN A 246 35.82 -6.39 -21.38
N GLY A 247 34.83 -7.27 -21.18
CA GLY A 247 34.95 -8.70 -21.52
C GLY A 247 35.10 -8.95 -23.03
N GLY A 248 34.40 -8.17 -23.87
CA GLY A 248 34.54 -8.21 -25.32
C GLY A 248 35.95 -7.84 -25.78
N ASN A 249 36.51 -6.76 -25.23
CA ASN A 249 37.89 -6.34 -25.52
C ASN A 249 38.92 -7.37 -25.07
N HIS A 250 38.73 -8.01 -23.91
CA HIS A 250 39.64 -9.04 -23.40
C HIS A 250 39.64 -10.30 -24.29
N ASN A 251 38.48 -10.69 -24.82
CA ASN A 251 38.35 -11.85 -25.71
C ASN A 251 38.91 -11.59 -27.12
N LEU A 252 38.80 -10.36 -27.63
CA LEU A 252 39.43 -9.95 -28.89
C LEU A 252 40.96 -9.99 -28.77
N ALA A 253 41.51 -9.44 -27.69
CA ALA A 253 42.95 -9.45 -27.44
C ALA A 253 43.54 -10.87 -27.36
N LYS A 254 42.78 -11.83 -26.81
CA LYS A 254 43.17 -13.25 -26.73
C LYS A 254 43.12 -14.02 -28.06
N LYS A 255 42.35 -13.55 -29.04
CA LYS A 255 42.27 -14.17 -30.37
C LYS A 255 43.32 -13.64 -31.35
N SER A 256 43.91 -12.49 -31.03
CA SER A 256 44.89 -11.79 -31.87
C SER A 256 46.36 -12.05 -31.48
N GLY A 257 46.62 -12.91 -30.48
CA GLY A 257 47.96 -13.36 -30.08
C GLY A 257 48.04 -14.87 -30.08
#